data_AF-A0A3D4TBC1-F1
#
_entry.id   AF-A0A3D4TBC1-F1
#
_cell.length_a   1.000
_cell.length_b   1.000
_cell.length_c   1.000
_cell.angle_alpha   90.00
_cell.angle_beta   90.00
_cell.angle_gamma   90.00
#
_symmetry.space_group_name_H-M   'P 1'
#
loop_
_entity.id
_entity.type
_entity.pdbx_description
1 polymer ?
#
loop_
_entity_poly.entity_id
_entity_poly.type
_entity_poly.pdbx_seq_one_letter_code
_entity_poly.pdbx_strand_id
1 'polypeptide(L)'
;NRVQGSDPLAANLTAVFAFYVYAILGLDYDSFSPKGGDVYFQKAQNIVNNAPEGRNISGWRVFDGLRNRYWLSENMLNSRYNIIHDIIYSYYRSGLDKLYNNEKDARTNVLQSLVQLQAFNRENPNTMFLQVFMQGKTTELVGIFKKAPAQEKARALDVLSTIDIVNAGIYKQELK
;
A
#
# COMPACT_ATOMS: atom_id res chain seq x y z
N ASN A 1 12.66 -18.49 13.56
CA ASN A 1 11.25 -18.38 13.12
C ASN A 1 10.92 -19.47 12.09
N ARG A 2 10.92 -20.75 12.48
CA ARG A 2 10.39 -21.82 11.62
C ARG A 2 8.91 -21.99 11.95
N VAL A 3 8.04 -21.74 10.99
CA VAL A 3 6.58 -21.92 11.12
C VAL A 3 6.17 -23.34 10.72
N GLN A 4 7.11 -24.27 10.63
CA GLN A 4 6.86 -25.65 10.25
C GLN A 4 6.37 -26.44 11.48
N GLY A 5 5.05 -26.57 11.60
CA GLY A 5 4.39 -27.52 12.49
C GLY A 5 4.15 -28.86 11.79
N SER A 6 3.83 -29.90 12.56
CA SER A 6 3.49 -31.23 12.02
C SER A 6 2.16 -31.26 11.24
N ASP A 7 1.25 -30.33 11.53
CA ASP A 7 0.03 -30.11 10.77
C ASP A 7 0.19 -28.89 9.83
N PRO A 8 0.20 -29.09 8.50
CA PRO A 8 0.32 -28.01 7.52
C PRO A 8 -0.75 -26.93 7.65
N LEU A 9 -1.98 -27.26 8.05
CA LEU A 9 -3.06 -26.27 8.16
C LEU A 9 -2.89 -25.38 9.39
N ALA A 10 -2.58 -25.97 10.55
CA ALA A 10 -2.26 -25.21 11.77
C ALA A 10 -1.01 -24.32 11.58
N ALA A 11 0.02 -24.86 10.90
CA ALA A 11 1.20 -24.12 10.50
C ALA A 11 0.86 -22.94 9.57
N ASN A 12 -0.05 -23.13 8.62
CA ASN A 12 -0.47 -22.09 7.69
C ASN A 12 -1.18 -20.94 8.40
N LEU A 13 -2.06 -21.24 9.37
CA LEU A 13 -2.72 -20.20 10.18
C LEU A 13 -1.70 -19.33 10.92
N THR A 14 -0.71 -19.96 11.54
CA THR A 14 0.37 -19.26 12.24
C THR A 14 1.19 -18.40 11.27
N ALA A 15 1.50 -18.93 10.08
CA ALA A 15 2.24 -18.20 9.05
C ALA A 15 1.46 -16.97 8.57
N VAL A 16 0.15 -17.10 8.35
CA VAL A 16 -0.73 -15.98 7.95
C VAL A 16 -0.66 -14.84 8.97
N PHE A 17 -0.84 -15.12 10.25
CA PHE A 17 -0.77 -14.08 11.29
C PHE A 17 0.62 -13.46 11.38
N ALA A 18 1.68 -14.29 11.41
CA ALA A 18 3.06 -13.78 11.46
C ALA A 18 3.37 -12.86 10.28
N PHE A 19 2.95 -13.24 9.07
CA PHE A 19 3.11 -12.44 7.87
C PHE A 19 2.43 -11.07 8.00
N TYR A 20 1.14 -11.03 8.34
CA TYR A 20 0.41 -9.76 8.39
C TYR A 20 0.86 -8.87 9.55
N VAL A 21 1.29 -9.43 10.68
CA VAL A 21 1.92 -8.64 11.76
C VAL A 21 3.17 -7.95 11.24
N TYR A 22 4.06 -8.66 10.55
CA TYR A 22 5.27 -8.05 10.00
C TYR A 22 4.98 -7.07 8.86
N ALA A 23 3.98 -7.33 8.02
CA ALA A 23 3.56 -6.40 6.98
C ALA A 23 3.01 -5.09 7.57
N ILE A 24 2.17 -5.18 8.61
CA ILE A 24 1.62 -4.02 9.32
C ILE A 24 2.76 -3.22 9.98
N LEU A 25 3.69 -3.89 10.68
CA LEU A 25 4.84 -3.21 11.29
C LEU A 25 5.74 -2.54 10.25
N GLY A 26 5.95 -3.17 9.09
CA GLY A 26 6.70 -2.57 8.01
C GLY A 26 6.04 -1.27 7.51
N LEU A 27 4.73 -1.32 7.25
CA LEU A 27 3.97 -0.15 6.80
C LEU A 27 3.95 0.97 7.84
N ASP A 28 3.81 0.61 9.13
CA ASP A 28 3.84 1.55 10.24
C ASP A 28 5.17 2.30 10.30
N TYR A 29 6.30 1.58 10.32
CA TYR A 29 7.62 2.21 10.41
C TYR A 29 7.99 3.02 9.14
N ASP A 30 7.57 2.56 7.96
CA ASP A 30 7.71 3.33 6.72
C ASP A 30 6.93 4.65 6.75
N SER A 31 5.80 4.68 7.45
CA SER A 31 5.01 5.91 7.59
C SER A 31 5.74 6.97 8.42
N PHE A 32 6.66 6.58 9.31
CA PHE A 32 7.44 7.51 10.15
C PHE A 32 8.80 7.88 9.59
N SER A 33 9.37 7.06 8.70
CA SER A 33 10.62 7.34 8.00
C SER A 33 10.74 6.53 6.71
N PRO A 34 11.31 7.09 5.63
CA PRO A 34 11.54 6.31 4.41
C PRO A 34 12.37 5.06 4.72
N LYS A 35 11.86 3.89 4.33
CA LYS A 35 12.45 2.56 4.55
C LYS A 35 12.61 2.15 6.02
N GLY A 36 11.91 2.81 6.95
CA GLY A 36 11.90 2.40 8.35
C GLY A 36 11.38 0.97 8.55
N GLY A 37 10.54 0.49 7.63
CA GLY A 37 9.91 -0.82 7.65
C GLY A 37 10.74 -1.99 7.14
N ASP A 38 11.89 -1.75 6.50
CA ASP A 38 12.67 -2.75 5.76
C ASP A 38 12.93 -4.03 6.58
N VAL A 39 13.30 -3.88 7.85
CA VAL A 39 13.58 -5.01 8.75
C VAL A 39 12.35 -5.90 8.95
N TYR A 40 11.15 -5.33 8.94
CA TYR A 40 9.90 -6.07 9.10
C TYR A 40 9.45 -6.69 7.78
N PHE A 41 9.61 -6.00 6.65
CA PHE A 41 9.34 -6.61 5.34
C PHE A 41 10.26 -7.80 5.07
N GLN A 42 11.53 -7.74 5.45
CA GLN A 42 12.43 -8.90 5.39
C GLN A 42 11.94 -10.05 6.26
N LYS A 43 11.40 -9.78 7.44
CA LYS A 43 10.76 -10.82 8.28
C LYS A 43 9.51 -11.38 7.62
N ALA A 44 8.68 -10.57 6.98
CA ALA A 44 7.51 -11.02 6.22
C ALA A 44 7.93 -11.93 5.05
N GLN A 45 8.97 -11.55 4.30
CA GLN A 45 9.53 -12.37 3.22
C GLN A 45 10.07 -13.71 3.74
N ASN A 46 10.70 -13.71 4.91
CA ASN A 46 11.13 -14.95 5.54
C ASN A 46 9.93 -15.86 5.86
N ILE A 47 8.77 -15.32 6.24
CA ILE A 47 7.55 -16.13 6.39
C ILE A 47 7.11 -16.70 5.04
N VAL A 48 7.06 -15.87 3.98
CA VAL A 48 6.71 -16.31 2.62
C VAL A 48 7.60 -17.47 2.16
N ASN A 49 8.92 -17.36 2.34
CA ASN A 49 9.89 -18.37 1.93
C ASN A 49 9.79 -19.69 2.71
N ASN A 50 9.19 -19.67 3.90
CA ASN A 50 9.11 -20.83 4.81
C ASN A 50 7.67 -21.28 5.09
N ALA A 51 6.69 -20.76 4.35
CA ALA A 51 5.30 -21.12 4.53
C ALA A 51 5.07 -22.60 4.18
N PRO A 52 4.15 -23.30 4.87
CA PRO A 52 3.85 -24.70 4.59
C PRO A 52 3.16 -24.86 3.23
N GLU A 53 3.36 -26.02 2.61
CA GLU A 53 2.67 -26.40 1.37
C GLU A 53 1.59 -27.46 1.64
N GLY A 54 0.55 -27.50 0.81
CA GLY A 54 -0.51 -28.51 0.92
C GLY A 54 -1.67 -28.28 -0.05
N ARG A 55 -2.54 -29.30 -0.19
CA ARG A 55 -3.64 -29.35 -1.18
C ARG A 55 -4.63 -28.17 -1.09
N ASN A 56 -4.70 -27.47 0.05
CA ASN A 56 -5.58 -26.33 0.28
C ASN A 56 -4.84 -25.09 0.80
N ILE A 57 -3.51 -25.03 0.63
CA ILE A 57 -2.69 -23.88 1.05
C ILE A 57 -2.20 -23.17 -0.20
N SER A 58 -2.50 -21.88 -0.30
CA SER A 58 -2.14 -21.03 -1.43
C SER A 58 -1.84 -19.61 -0.97
N GLY A 59 -1.34 -18.80 -1.88
CA GLY A 59 -1.07 -17.38 -1.72
C GLY A 59 0.32 -17.07 -1.15
N TRP A 60 1.21 -18.06 -1.13
CA TRP A 60 2.61 -17.94 -0.72
C TRP A 60 3.58 -17.99 -1.89
N ARG A 61 3.09 -18.36 -3.09
CA ARG A 61 3.92 -18.56 -4.28
C ARG A 61 3.52 -17.61 -5.40
N VAL A 62 4.45 -17.37 -6.31
CA VAL A 62 4.29 -16.47 -7.47
C VAL A 62 3.05 -16.78 -8.30
N PHE A 63 2.75 -18.07 -8.48
CA PHE A 63 1.68 -18.57 -9.33
C PHE A 63 0.33 -18.72 -8.62
N ASP A 64 0.21 -18.36 -7.34
CA ASP A 64 -1.05 -18.37 -6.60
C ASP A 64 -1.90 -17.10 -6.88
N GLY A 65 -1.84 -16.56 -8.10
CA GLY A 65 -2.50 -15.32 -8.53
C GLY A 65 -1.67 -14.05 -8.37
N LEU A 66 -2.20 -12.92 -8.82
CA LEU A 66 -1.53 -11.60 -8.74
C LEU A 66 -1.75 -10.88 -7.40
N ARG A 67 -2.74 -11.32 -6.61
CA ARG A 67 -3.07 -10.76 -5.30
C ARG A 67 -2.79 -11.79 -4.21
N ASN A 68 -1.55 -11.83 -3.74
CA ASN A 68 -1.14 -12.78 -2.72
C ASN A 68 0.00 -12.26 -1.84
N ARG A 69 0.34 -12.98 -0.77
CA ARG A 69 1.34 -12.55 0.21
C ARG A 69 2.75 -12.49 -0.37
N TYR A 70 3.02 -13.35 -1.36
CA TYR A 70 4.26 -13.29 -2.13
C TYR A 70 4.41 -11.92 -2.81
N TRP A 71 3.44 -11.51 -3.61
CA TRP A 71 3.51 -10.24 -4.34
C TRP A 71 3.49 -9.02 -3.44
N LEU A 72 2.74 -9.05 -2.34
CA LEU A 72 2.80 -7.96 -1.36
C LEU A 72 4.21 -7.82 -0.76
N SER A 73 4.82 -8.93 -0.35
CA SER A 73 6.18 -8.94 0.21
C SER A 73 7.23 -8.50 -0.82
N GLU A 74 7.13 -9.04 -2.03
CA GLU A 74 8.03 -8.72 -3.13
C GLU A 74 7.96 -7.23 -3.50
N ASN A 75 6.74 -6.67 -3.58
CA ASN A 75 6.55 -5.27 -3.92
C ASN A 75 7.23 -4.33 -2.90
N MET A 76 7.25 -4.69 -1.63
CA MET A 76 7.87 -3.89 -0.56
C MET A 76 9.39 -4.03 -0.46
N LEU A 77 10.01 -5.05 -1.08
CA LEU A 77 11.44 -5.32 -0.96
C LEU A 77 12.21 -5.13 -2.26
N ASN A 78 11.53 -5.14 -3.39
CA ASN A 78 12.18 -4.99 -4.68
C ASN A 78 12.78 -3.58 -4.82
N SER A 79 14.10 -3.51 -5.02
CA SER A 79 14.81 -2.25 -5.16
C SER A 79 14.31 -1.37 -6.32
N ARG A 80 13.66 -1.96 -7.34
CA ARG A 80 13.01 -1.21 -8.42
C ARG A 80 11.81 -0.40 -7.95
N TYR A 81 11.21 -0.78 -6.83
CA TYR A 81 10.01 -0.16 -6.27
C TYR A 81 10.31 0.67 -5.02
N ASN A 82 11.57 1.08 -4.81
CA ASN A 82 11.97 1.89 -3.66
C ASN A 82 11.12 3.16 -3.46
N ILE A 83 10.55 3.71 -4.54
CA ILE A 83 9.64 4.87 -4.48
C ILE A 83 8.39 4.61 -3.62
N ILE A 84 7.98 3.35 -3.42
CA ILE A 84 6.86 2.98 -2.56
C ILE A 84 7.05 3.54 -1.14
N HIS A 85 8.25 3.41 -0.57
CA HIS A 85 8.54 3.87 0.78
C HIS A 85 8.41 5.39 0.90
N ASP A 86 8.85 6.12 -0.12
CA ASP A 86 8.72 7.57 -0.19
C ASP A 86 7.25 8.00 -0.34
N ILE A 87 6.46 7.27 -1.13
CA ILE A 87 5.01 7.51 -1.27
C ILE A 87 4.31 7.31 0.08
N ILE A 88 4.60 6.23 0.81
CA ILE A 88 4.03 5.96 2.13
C ILE A 88 4.41 7.08 3.10
N TYR A 89 5.70 7.39 3.23
CA TYR A 89 6.17 8.43 4.13
C TYR A 89 5.57 9.80 3.80
N SER A 90 5.59 10.21 2.53
CA SER A 90 5.06 11.50 2.10
C SER A 90 3.55 11.59 2.33
N TYR A 91 2.80 10.53 2.04
CA TYR A 91 1.35 10.50 2.23
C TYR A 91 0.97 10.63 3.70
N TYR A 92 1.57 9.82 4.58
CA TYR A 92 1.19 9.78 5.99
C TYR A 92 1.86 10.90 6.80
N ARG A 93 3.19 11.03 6.76
CA ARG A 93 3.94 11.99 7.60
C ARG A 93 3.85 13.42 7.10
N SER A 94 4.05 13.63 5.81
CA SER A 94 4.04 14.98 5.22
C SER A 94 2.64 15.43 4.80
N GLY A 95 1.73 14.48 4.59
CA GLY A 95 0.32 14.71 4.28
C GLY A 95 -0.54 14.67 5.54
N LEU A 96 -1.00 13.48 5.93
CA LEU A 96 -2.05 13.32 6.96
C LEU A 96 -1.67 13.94 8.31
N ASP A 97 -0.49 13.66 8.84
CA ASP A 97 -0.03 14.21 10.12
C ASP A 97 0.06 15.74 10.13
N LYS A 98 0.28 16.35 8.96
CA LYS A 98 0.37 17.81 8.83
C LYS A 98 -0.99 18.48 8.66
N LEU A 99 -2.07 17.74 8.40
CA LEU A 99 -3.40 18.32 8.13
C LEU A 99 -3.87 19.25 9.26
N TYR A 100 -3.56 18.92 10.52
CA TYR A 100 -3.93 19.75 11.67
C TYR A 100 -3.19 21.09 11.71
N ASN A 101 -1.88 21.08 11.41
CA ASN A 101 -1.03 22.25 11.55
C ASN A 101 -1.06 23.16 10.32
N ASN A 102 -1.14 22.57 9.12
CA ASN A 102 -1.12 23.29 7.85
C ASN A 102 -1.83 22.47 6.76
N GLU A 103 -3.15 22.64 6.66
CA GLU A 103 -3.99 21.91 5.71
C GLU A 103 -3.57 22.10 4.25
N LYS A 104 -3.10 23.30 3.87
CA LYS A 104 -2.68 23.59 2.49
C LYS A 104 -1.41 22.83 2.11
N ASP A 105 -0.38 22.87 2.95
CA ASP A 105 0.87 22.12 2.72
C ASP A 105 0.60 20.61 2.73
N ALA A 106 -0.15 20.13 3.72
CA ALA A 106 -0.56 18.74 3.84
C ALA A 106 -1.27 18.22 2.58
N ARG A 107 -2.29 18.94 2.09
CA ARG A 107 -3.02 18.58 0.88
C ARG A 107 -2.10 18.54 -0.35
N THR A 108 -1.17 19.48 -0.45
CA THR A 108 -0.17 19.51 -1.53
C THR A 108 0.70 18.25 -1.49
N ASN A 109 1.15 17.84 -0.31
CA ASN A 109 1.97 16.62 -0.13
C ASN A 109 1.17 15.34 -0.42
N VAL A 110 -0.10 15.27 -0.02
CA VAL A 110 -1.00 14.16 -0.38
C VAL A 110 -1.14 14.07 -1.91
N LEU A 111 -1.43 15.19 -2.59
CA LEU A 111 -1.57 15.21 -4.04
C LEU A 111 -0.28 14.78 -4.75
N GLN A 112 0.87 15.27 -4.28
CA GLN A 112 2.17 14.89 -4.84
C GLN A 112 2.44 13.39 -4.68
N SER A 113 2.10 12.81 -3.52
CA SER A 113 2.23 11.37 -3.27
C SER A 113 1.34 10.54 -4.21
N LEU A 114 0.13 11.01 -4.50
CA LEU A 114 -0.78 10.37 -5.46
C LEU A 114 -0.28 10.46 -6.90
N VAL A 115 0.36 11.58 -7.28
CA VAL A 115 1.01 11.73 -8.59
C VAL A 115 2.20 10.77 -8.72
N GLN A 116 3.01 10.63 -7.68
CA GLN A 116 4.09 9.64 -7.65
C GLN A 116 3.54 8.21 -7.75
N LEU A 117 2.44 7.92 -7.06
CA LEU A 117 1.75 6.63 -7.16
C LEU A 117 1.21 6.36 -8.57
N GLN A 118 0.67 7.36 -9.25
CA GLN A 118 0.23 7.25 -10.64
C GLN A 118 1.41 6.96 -11.58
N ALA A 119 2.53 7.65 -11.42
CA ALA A 119 3.74 7.39 -12.20
C ALA A 119 4.26 5.96 -11.94
N PHE A 120 4.35 5.55 -10.68
CA PHE A 120 4.72 4.19 -10.29
C PHE A 120 3.81 3.13 -10.93
N ASN A 121 2.49 3.32 -10.90
CA ASN A 121 1.54 2.38 -11.49
C ASN A 121 1.64 2.32 -13.03
N ARG A 122 1.94 3.46 -13.68
CA ARG A 122 2.15 3.49 -15.13
C ARG A 122 3.39 2.68 -15.53
N GLU A 123 4.46 2.76 -14.74
CA GLU A 123 5.70 2.02 -14.98
C GLU A 123 5.60 0.55 -14.57
N ASN A 124 4.84 0.27 -13.50
CA ASN A 124 4.72 -1.04 -12.86
C ASN A 124 3.24 -1.42 -12.71
N PRO A 125 2.54 -1.73 -13.81
CA PRO A 125 1.12 -2.06 -13.77
C PRO A 125 0.87 -3.36 -13.02
N ASN A 126 -0.34 -3.50 -12.47
CA ASN A 126 -0.82 -4.71 -11.77
C ASN A 126 -0.03 -5.09 -10.50
N THR A 127 0.67 -4.14 -9.88
CA THR A 127 1.27 -4.34 -8.56
C THR A 127 0.19 -4.53 -7.48
N MET A 128 0.49 -5.34 -6.47
CA MET A 128 -0.40 -5.52 -5.34
C MET A 128 -0.41 -4.28 -4.43
N PHE A 129 0.71 -3.55 -4.38
CA PHE A 129 0.84 -2.33 -3.58
C PHE A 129 -0.23 -1.29 -3.90
N LEU A 130 -0.49 -0.97 -5.19
CA LEU A 130 -1.50 0.02 -5.55
C LEU A 130 -2.88 -0.33 -4.97
N GLN A 131 -3.28 -1.59 -5.12
CA GLN A 131 -4.60 -2.05 -4.67
C GLN A 131 -4.72 -2.00 -3.15
N VAL A 132 -3.66 -2.41 -2.42
CA VAL A 132 -3.61 -2.33 -0.97
C VAL A 132 -3.62 -0.89 -0.50
N PHE A 133 -2.83 -0.03 -1.14
CA PHE A 133 -2.71 1.37 -0.76
C PHE A 133 -4.03 2.13 -0.96
N MET A 134 -4.72 1.93 -2.09
CA MET A 134 -5.99 2.63 -2.37
C MET A 134 -7.19 2.03 -1.62
N GLN A 135 -7.06 0.84 -1.03
CA GLN A 135 -8.16 0.16 -0.38
C GLN A 135 -8.71 0.99 0.80
N GLY A 136 -9.99 1.37 0.70
CA GLY A 136 -10.68 2.13 1.74
C GLY A 136 -10.34 3.62 1.80
N LYS A 137 -9.55 4.16 0.85
CA LYS A 137 -9.13 5.57 0.88
C LYS A 137 -10.11 6.57 0.26
N THR A 138 -11.16 6.10 -0.40
CA THR A 138 -12.10 6.97 -1.13
C THR A 138 -12.66 8.11 -0.29
N THR A 139 -13.18 7.80 0.91
CA THR A 139 -13.78 8.80 1.81
C THR A 139 -12.75 9.79 2.35
N GLU A 140 -11.55 9.31 2.70
CA GLU A 140 -10.40 10.11 3.14
C GLU A 140 -10.00 11.13 2.07
N LEU A 141 -9.80 10.65 0.84
CA LEU A 141 -9.37 11.45 -0.30
C LEU A 141 -10.43 12.48 -0.72
N VAL A 142 -11.70 12.08 -0.74
CA VAL A 142 -12.81 13.03 -0.95
C VAL A 142 -12.79 14.12 0.14
N GLY A 143 -12.65 13.74 1.42
CA GLY A 143 -12.59 14.69 2.51
C GLY A 143 -11.46 15.72 2.37
N ILE A 144 -10.26 15.26 1.99
CA ILE A 144 -9.07 16.10 1.80
C ILE A 144 -9.25 17.08 0.64
N PHE A 145 -9.78 16.62 -0.50
CA PHE A 145 -9.82 17.42 -1.73
C PHE A 145 -11.11 18.21 -1.94
N LYS A 146 -12.23 17.88 -1.29
CA LYS A 146 -13.51 18.58 -1.48
C LYS A 146 -13.41 20.08 -1.17
N LYS A 147 -12.55 20.47 -0.24
CA LYS A 147 -12.27 21.88 0.15
C LYS A 147 -11.07 22.49 -0.58
N ALA A 148 -10.51 21.82 -1.58
CA ALA A 148 -9.34 22.30 -2.29
C ALA A 148 -9.63 23.45 -3.27
N PRO A 149 -8.64 24.28 -3.61
CA PRO A 149 -8.74 25.16 -4.77
C PRO A 149 -9.09 24.40 -6.03
N ALA A 150 -9.81 25.05 -6.97
CA ALA A 150 -10.32 24.41 -8.18
C ALA A 150 -9.25 23.67 -8.99
N GLN A 151 -8.04 24.25 -9.10
CA GLN A 151 -6.92 23.64 -9.80
C GLN A 151 -6.45 22.34 -9.14
N GLU A 152 -6.35 22.31 -7.81
CA GLU A 152 -5.96 21.12 -7.06
C GLU A 152 -7.04 20.03 -7.12
N LYS A 153 -8.33 20.40 -7.05
CA LYS A 153 -9.43 19.45 -7.24
C LYS A 153 -9.39 18.79 -8.61
N ALA A 154 -9.21 19.57 -9.67
CA ALA A 154 -9.15 19.06 -11.03
C ALA A 154 -7.99 18.08 -11.21
N ARG A 155 -6.81 18.42 -10.65
CA ARG A 155 -5.64 17.53 -10.69
C ARG A 155 -5.84 16.27 -9.86
N ALA A 156 -6.42 16.36 -8.66
CA ALA A 156 -6.74 15.21 -7.84
C ALA A 156 -7.74 14.28 -8.55
N LEU A 157 -8.78 14.84 -9.16
CA LEU A 157 -9.79 14.09 -9.90
C LEU A 157 -9.18 13.28 -11.07
N ASP A 158 -8.28 13.90 -11.84
CA ASP A 158 -7.58 13.24 -12.95
C ASP A 158 -6.73 12.05 -12.46
N VAL A 159 -5.90 12.29 -11.45
CA VAL A 159 -5.03 11.27 -10.85
C VAL A 159 -5.85 10.12 -10.28
N LEU A 160 -6.84 10.42 -9.43
CA LEU A 160 -7.67 9.44 -8.74
C LEU A 160 -8.52 8.60 -9.72
N SER A 161 -9.02 9.21 -10.80
CA SER A 161 -9.74 8.49 -11.85
C SER A 161 -8.87 7.47 -12.59
N THR A 162 -7.54 7.64 -12.55
CA THR A 162 -6.57 6.75 -13.18
C THR A 162 -6.15 5.61 -12.26
N ILE A 163 -5.85 5.91 -10.99
CA ILE A 163 -5.27 4.94 -10.05
C ILE A 163 -6.32 4.19 -9.21
N ASP A 164 -7.56 4.67 -9.18
CA ASP A 164 -8.68 4.06 -8.46
C ASP A 164 -9.95 4.07 -9.31
N ILE A 165 -9.89 3.31 -10.40
CA ILE A 165 -10.92 3.21 -11.43
C ILE A 165 -12.28 2.82 -10.85
N VAL A 166 -12.30 1.93 -9.86
CA VAL A 166 -13.53 1.42 -9.22
C VAL A 166 -14.30 2.55 -8.54
N ASN A 167 -13.61 3.54 -7.97
CA ASN A 167 -14.23 4.67 -7.29
C ASN A 167 -14.26 5.97 -8.12
N ALA A 168 -13.84 5.93 -9.40
CA ALA A 168 -13.79 7.10 -10.28
C ALA A 168 -15.12 7.86 -10.37
N GLY A 169 -16.25 7.14 -10.32
CA GLY A 169 -17.59 7.75 -10.29
C GLY A 169 -17.84 8.63 -9.06
N ILE A 170 -17.38 8.17 -7.88
CA ILE A 170 -17.52 8.91 -6.61
C ILE A 170 -16.67 10.18 -6.65
N TYR A 171 -15.42 10.09 -7.10
CA TYR A 171 -14.55 11.28 -7.23
C TYR A 171 -15.15 12.31 -8.18
N LYS A 172 -15.69 11.88 -9.32
CA LYS A 172 -16.38 12.76 -10.28
C LYS A 172 -17.63 13.43 -9.72
N GLN A 173 -18.31 12.81 -8.76
CA GLN A 173 -19.48 13.40 -8.13
C GLN A 173 -19.08 14.40 -7.05
N GLU A 174 -18.11 14.04 -6.21
CA GLU A 174 -17.77 14.78 -4.99
C GLU A 174 -16.74 15.91 -5.19
N LEU A 175 -15.92 15.83 -6.25
CA LEU A 175 -14.81 16.76 -6.51
C LEU A 175 -15.05 17.70 -7.70
N LYS A 176 -16.28 17.75 -8.22
CA LYS A 176 -16.68 18.74 -9.24
C LYS A 176 -16.60 20.18 -8.76
#